data_AF-A0A966UYY1-F1
#
_entry.id   AF-A0A966UYY1-F1
#
_cell.length_a   1.000
_cell.length_b   1.000
_cell.length_c   1.000
_cell.angle_alpha   90.00
_cell.angle_beta   90.00
_cell.angle_gamma   90.00
#
_symmetry.space_group_name_H-M   'P 1'
#
loop_
_entity.id
_entity.type
_entity.pdbx_description
1 polymer ?
#
loop_
_entity_poly.entity_id
_entity_poly.type
_entity_poly.pdbx_seq_one_letter_code
_entity_poly.pdbx_strand_id
1 'polypeptide(L)'
;MDDQVLRQLRAKAASSGKPLKAVVDEALRAGLAAPVPRSRPAYVCPAFAMGLPQGAIDFSKALQLAGELEDQARFEKLEQGR
;
A
#
# COMPACT_ATOMS: atom_id res chain seq x y z
N MET A 1 -2.98 19.11 -17.63
CA MET A 1 -4.03 18.11 -17.32
C MET A 1 -3.51 16.77 -17.77
N ASP A 2 -3.81 15.71 -17.03
CA ASP A 2 -3.42 14.34 -17.37
C ASP A 2 -4.07 13.88 -18.70
N ASP A 3 -3.31 13.19 -19.55
CA ASP A 3 -3.74 12.77 -20.89
C ASP A 3 -4.83 11.71 -20.86
N GLN A 4 -4.82 10.83 -19.85
CA GLN A 4 -5.86 9.83 -19.66
C GLN A 4 -7.19 10.50 -19.26
N VAL A 5 -7.14 11.50 -18.38
CA VAL A 5 -8.33 12.30 -18.01
C VAL A 5 -8.88 13.04 -19.22
N LEU A 6 -8.03 13.64 -20.05
CA LEU A 6 -8.48 14.34 -21.27
C LEU A 6 -9.16 13.39 -22.26
N ARG A 7 -8.63 12.17 -22.43
CA ARG A 7 -9.26 11.12 -23.26
C ARG A 7 -10.65 10.73 -22.73
N GLN A 8 -10.80 10.55 -21.42
CA GLN A 8 -12.07 10.20 -20.81
C GLN A 8 -13.12 11.32 -20.99
N LEU A 9 -12.72 12.58 -20.83
CA LEU A 9 -13.62 13.73 -21.03
C LEU A 9 -14.05 13.86 -22.50
N ARG A 10 -13.15 13.59 -23.45
CA ARG A 10 -13.49 13.54 -24.89
C ARG A 10 -14.45 12.42 -25.22
N ALA A 11 -14.25 11.21 -24.68
CA ALA A 11 -15.17 10.10 -24.86
C ALA A 11 -16.56 10.44 -24.28
N LYS A 12 -16.61 11.06 -23.10
CA LYS A 12 -17.84 11.52 -22.48
C LYS A 12 -18.55 12.59 -23.32
N ALA A 13 -17.82 13.55 -23.87
CA ALA A 13 -18.34 14.56 -24.80
C ALA A 13 -18.94 13.91 -26.06
N ALA A 14 -18.23 12.97 -26.68
CA ALA A 14 -18.73 12.24 -27.84
C ALA A 14 -20.02 11.46 -27.53
N SER A 15 -20.06 10.73 -26.41
CA SER A 15 -21.23 9.94 -26.01
C SER A 15 -22.45 10.77 -25.57
N SER A 16 -22.24 12.00 -25.10
CA SER A 16 -23.31 12.88 -24.60
C SER A 16 -23.78 13.91 -25.62
N GLY A 17 -23.12 14.01 -26.78
CA GLY A 17 -23.42 15.03 -27.81
C GLY A 17 -23.14 16.47 -27.37
N LYS A 18 -22.50 16.67 -26.21
CA LYS A 18 -22.17 17.98 -25.65
C LYS A 18 -20.77 18.43 -26.09
N PRO A 19 -20.53 19.74 -26.27
CA PRO A 19 -19.19 20.24 -26.52
C PRO A 19 -18.26 19.96 -25.34
N LEU A 20 -16.98 19.65 -25.61
CA LEU A 20 -15.99 19.26 -24.60
C LEU A 20 -15.91 20.26 -23.45
N LYS A 21 -15.95 21.56 -23.73
CA LYS A 21 -15.94 22.62 -22.70
C LYS A 21 -17.09 22.48 -21.72
N ALA A 22 -18.32 22.24 -22.20
CA ALA A 22 -19.48 22.08 -21.32
C ALA A 22 -19.34 20.84 -20.43
N VAL A 23 -18.79 19.75 -20.96
CA VAL A 23 -18.53 18.53 -20.18
C VAL A 23 -17.45 18.74 -19.12
N VAL A 24 -16.41 19.50 -19.44
CA VAL A 24 -15.36 19.88 -18.48
C VAL A 24 -15.95 20.73 -17.36
N ASP A 25 -16.70 21.78 -17.70
CA ASP A 25 -17.30 22.68 -16.71
C ASP A 25 -18.29 21.92 -15.79
N GLU A 26 -19.09 21.02 -16.36
CA GLU A 26 -20.01 20.16 -15.62
C GLU A 26 -19.25 19.22 -14.67
N ALA A 27 -18.19 18.56 -15.16
CA ALA A 27 -17.36 17.66 -14.36
C ALA A 27 -16.65 18.39 -13.21
N LEU A 28 -16.15 19.60 -13.45
CA LEU A 28 -15.52 20.42 -12.42
C LEU A 28 -16.52 20.87 -11.36
N ARG A 29 -17.71 21.35 -11.75
CA ARG A 29 -18.75 21.72 -10.78
C ARG A 29 -19.20 20.53 -9.96
N ALA A 30 -19.38 19.36 -10.59
CA ALA A 30 -19.75 18.14 -9.89
C ALA A 30 -18.64 17.69 -8.91
N GLY A 31 -17.38 17.80 -9.30
CA GLY A 31 -16.24 17.48 -8.42
C GLY A 31 -16.09 18.44 -7.24
N LEU A 32 -16.34 19.74 -7.45
CA LEU A 32 -16.32 20.75 -6.37
C LEU A 32 -17.51 20.64 -5.42
N ALA A 33 -18.66 20.18 -5.92
CA ALA A 33 -19.86 19.93 -5.11
C ALA A 33 -19.85 18.55 -4.42
N ALA A 34 -18.98 17.63 -4.87
CA ALA A 34 -18.90 16.30 -4.29
C ALA A 34 -18.42 16.41 -2.83
N PRO A 35 -19.14 15.80 -1.87
CA PRO A 35 -18.66 15.74 -0.50
C PRO A 35 -17.31 15.01 -0.50
N VAL A 36 -16.32 15.58 0.19
CA VAL A 36 -15.03 14.93 0.38
C VAL A 36 -15.32 13.52 0.90
N PRO A 37 -14.88 12.45 0.21
CA PRO A 37 -15.12 11.11 0.67
C PRO A 37 -14.59 11.02 2.09
N ARG A 38 -15.47 10.64 3.03
CA ARG A 38 -15.11 10.49 4.44
C ARG A 38 -13.83 9.65 4.47
N SER A 39 -12.78 10.22 5.05
CA SER A 39 -11.51 9.51 5.22
C SER A 39 -11.83 8.13 5.76
N ARG A 40 -11.38 7.08 5.06
CA ARG A 40 -11.54 5.72 5.58
C ARG A 40 -10.92 5.71 6.99
N PRO A 41 -11.60 5.13 8.00
CA PRO A 41 -10.99 5.05 9.32
C PRO A 41 -9.62 4.40 9.19
N ALA A 42 -8.65 4.91 9.95
CA ALA A 42 -7.31 4.35 9.94
C ALA A 42 -7.39 2.85 10.22
N TYR A 43 -6.57 2.07 9.52
CA TYR A 43 -6.45 0.65 9.83
C TYR A 43 -5.99 0.48 11.28
N VAL A 44 -6.70 -0.33 12.05
CA VAL A 44 -6.34 -0.66 13.42
C VAL A 44 -5.93 -2.13 13.47
N CYS A 45 -4.70 -2.40 13.88
CA CYS A 45 -4.24 -3.76 14.14
C CYS A 45 -4.72 -4.20 15.53
N PRO A 46 -5.57 -5.23 15.65
CA PRO A 46 -6.02 -5.72 16.95
C PRO A 46 -4.86 -6.38 17.70
N ALA A 47 -4.67 -6.00 18.96
CA ALA A 47 -3.74 -6.68 19.87
C ALA A 47 -4.49 -7.75 20.67
N PHE A 48 -3.90 -8.93 20.80
CA PHE A 48 -4.42 -10.04 21.59
C PHE A 48 -3.45 -10.37 22.72
N ALA A 49 -3.99 -10.68 23.90
CA ALA A 49 -3.18 -11.15 25.02
C ALA A 49 -2.69 -12.57 24.73
N MET A 50 -1.38 -12.73 24.51
CA MET A 50 -0.74 -14.03 24.27
C MET A 50 -0.50 -14.83 25.57
N GLY A 51 -1.02 -14.35 26.71
CA GLY A 51 -0.74 -14.90 28.02
C GLY A 51 0.66 -14.55 28.54
N LEU A 52 1.03 -15.12 29.68
CA LEU A 52 2.40 -15.09 30.18
C LEU A 52 3.18 -16.21 29.48
N PRO A 53 4.44 -15.97 29.05
CA PRO A 53 5.28 -17.05 28.56
C PRO A 53 5.34 -18.16 29.63
N GLN A 54 5.05 -19.40 29.21
CA GLN A 54 5.08 -20.55 30.12
C GLN A 54 6.52 -20.83 30.53
N GLY A 55 6.91 -20.36 31.73
CA GLY A 55 8.23 -20.64 32.31
C GLY A 55 9.40 -20.11 31.49
N ALA A 56 10.62 -20.31 32.01
CA ALA A 56 11.84 -20.01 31.28
C ALA A 56 11.94 -20.93 30.05
N ILE A 57 11.38 -20.50 28.93
CA ILE A 57 11.53 -21.20 27.65
C ILE A 57 13.03 -21.22 27.34
N ASP A 58 13.61 -22.41 27.27
CA ASP A 58 15.01 -22.59 26.95
C ASP A 58 15.23 -22.33 25.45
N PHE A 59 15.75 -21.15 25.15
CA PHE A 59 16.07 -20.74 23.79
C PHE A 59 17.49 -21.12 23.37
N SER A 60 18.26 -21.86 24.18
CA SER A 60 19.67 -22.16 23.90
C SER A 60 19.86 -22.81 22.54
N LYS A 61 19.01 -23.78 22.19
CA LYS A 61 19.05 -24.43 20.87
C LYS A 61 18.70 -23.47 19.72
N ALA A 62 17.69 -22.63 19.91
CA ALA A 62 17.28 -21.66 18.89
C ALA A 62 18.37 -20.59 18.67
N LEU A 63 19.02 -20.17 19.76
CA LEU A 63 20.12 -19.21 19.73
C LEU A 63 21.34 -19.78 19.03
N GLN A 64 21.71 -21.03 19.34
CA GLN A 64 22.81 -21.71 18.65
C GLN A 64 22.54 -21.84 17.15
N LEU A 65 21.35 -22.31 16.77
CA LEU A 65 20.96 -22.46 15.37
C LEU A 65 20.98 -21.12 14.62
N ALA A 66 20.53 -20.04 15.26
CA ALA A 66 20.58 -18.71 14.66
C ALA A 66 22.02 -18.25 14.38
N GLY A 67 22.94 -18.51 15.32
CA GLY A 67 24.36 -18.20 15.14
C GLY A 67 24.98 -18.97 13.97
N GLU A 68 24.72 -20.29 13.90
CA GLU A 68 25.21 -21.14 12.79
C GLU A 68 24.72 -20.65 11.42
N LEU A 69 23.45 -20.25 11.32
CA LEU A 69 22.87 -19.70 10.08
C LEU A 69 23.45 -18.34 9.71
N GLU A 70 23.71 -17.46 10.68
CA GLU A 70 24.33 -16.17 10.44
C GLU A 70 25.76 -16.32 9.93
N ASP A 71 26.52 -17.24 10.53
CA ASP A 71 27.89 -17.53 10.12
C ASP A 71 27.94 -18.10 8.71
N GLN A 72 27.06 -19.06 8.39
CA GLN A 72 26.95 -19.60 7.03
C GLN A 72 26.63 -18.49 6.02
N ALA A 73 25.65 -17.63 6.30
CA ALA A 73 25.30 -16.53 5.41
C ALA A 73 26.45 -15.51 5.25
N ARG A 74 27.30 -15.35 6.27
CA ARG A 74 28.51 -14.49 6.19
C ARG A 74 29.57 -15.12 5.29
N PHE A 75 29.80 -16.42 5.39
CA PHE A 75 30.72 -17.14 4.48
C PHE A 75 30.27 -17.06 3.03
N GLU A 76 28.98 -17.30 2.76
CA GLU A 76 28.41 -17.22 1.41
C GLU A 76 28.60 -15.83 0.79
N LYS A 77 28.45 -14.75 1.58
CA LYS A 77 28.71 -13.38 1.09
C LYS A 77 30.17 -13.13 0.74
N LEU A 78 31.10 -13.62 1.57
CA LEU A 78 32.53 -13.51 1.33
C LEU A 78 32.96 -14.26 0.08
N GLU A 79 32.42 -15.47 -0.15
CA GLU A 79 32.66 -16.23 -1.38
C GLU A 79 32.10 -15.54 -2.63
N GLN A 80 31.00 -14.81 -2.49
CA GLN A 80 30.40 -14.03 -3.57
C GLN A 80 31.12 -12.71 -3.86
N GLY A 81 32.21 -12.38 -3.13
CA GLY A 81 33.02 -11.18 -3.35
C GLY A 81 32.25 -9.87 -3.16
N ARG A 82 31.22 -9.87 -2.30
CA ARG A 82 30.37 -8.72 -1.98
C ARG A 82 30.58 -8.22 -0.55
#